data_AF-F6R562-F1
#
_entry.id   AF-F6R562-F1
#
_cell.length_a   1.000
_cell.length_b   1.000
_cell.length_c   1.000
_cell.angle_alpha   90.00
_cell.angle_beta   90.00
_cell.angle_gamma   90.00
#
_symmetry.space_group_name_H-M   'P 1'
#
loop_
_entity.id
_entity.type
_entity.pdbx_description
1 polymer ?
#
loop_
_entity_poly.entity_id
_entity_poly.type
_entity_poly.pdbx_seq_one_letter_code
_entity_poly.pdbx_strand_id
1 'polypeptide(L)'
;SISPNGTLDVDDYLRVKGHDNIYAVGDVTSVEEEKTPCTPNEHAKVVKANLIAECNNATLTAYKAVMEVVLVSVGSEAGVSQICGMQFGNFPTKMAKGKDRNSSSTWTDLGLQLPAITPEVCQGSKV
;
A
#
# COMPACT_ATOMS: atom_id res chain seq x y z
N SER A 1 -9.77 -5.44 20.29
CA SER A 1 -10.97 -4.59 20.55
C SER A 1 -11.32 -3.77 19.31
N ILE A 2 -12.50 -3.17 19.23
CA ILE A 2 -12.89 -2.22 18.16
C ILE A 2 -12.76 -0.80 18.71
N SER A 3 -12.14 0.10 17.96
CA SER A 3 -12.00 1.52 18.27
C SER A 3 -13.31 2.29 18.01
N PRO A 4 -13.47 3.52 18.53
CA PRO A 4 -14.68 4.33 18.32
C PRO A 4 -15.03 4.61 16.85
N ASN A 5 -14.04 4.60 15.95
CA ASN A 5 -14.22 4.78 14.51
C ASN A 5 -14.47 3.47 13.74
N GLY A 6 -14.67 2.35 14.43
CA GLY A 6 -15.03 1.07 13.81
C GLY A 6 -13.85 0.27 13.24
N THR A 7 -12.60 0.65 13.54
CA THR A 7 -11.39 -0.10 13.16
C THR A 7 -10.97 -1.07 14.27
N LEU A 8 -10.08 -2.00 13.94
CA LEU A 8 -9.44 -2.87 14.93
C LEU A 8 -8.37 -2.08 15.67
N ASP A 9 -8.54 -2.00 16.98
CA ASP A 9 -7.57 -1.36 17.86
C ASP A 9 -6.31 -2.22 17.96
N VAL A 10 -5.17 -1.67 17.53
CA VAL A 10 -3.88 -2.36 17.48
C VAL A 10 -2.83 -1.70 18.36
N ASP A 11 -1.86 -2.49 18.81
CA ASP A 11 -0.64 -1.98 19.46
C ASP A 11 0.45 -1.59 18.44
N ASP A 12 1.59 -1.13 18.94
CA ASP A 12 2.74 -0.70 18.14
C ASP A 12 3.33 -1.83 17.26
N TYR A 13 2.96 -3.08 17.49
CA TYR A 13 3.43 -4.25 16.76
C TYR A 13 2.38 -4.79 15.76
N LEU A 14 1.27 -4.05 15.58
CA LEU A 14 0.10 -4.42 14.77
C LEU A 14 -0.70 -5.62 15.30
N ARG A 15 -0.57 -5.93 16.60
CA ARG A 15 -1.40 -6.94 17.27
C ARG A 15 -2.71 -6.33 17.72
N VAL A 16 -3.81 -7.06 17.59
CA VAL A 16 -5.12 -6.60 18.05
C VAL A 16 -5.12 -6.56 19.58
N LYS A 17 -5.36 -5.39 20.17
CA LYS A 17 -5.34 -5.23 21.63
C LYS A 17 -6.29 -6.22 22.31
N GLY A 18 -5.78 -6.89 23.34
CA GLY A 18 -6.43 -7.98 24.06
C GLY A 18 -6.15 -9.38 23.50
N HIS A 19 -5.36 -9.49 22.42
CA HIS A 19 -4.97 -10.76 21.81
C HIS A 19 -3.49 -10.74 21.44
N ASP A 20 -2.69 -11.61 22.06
CA ASP A 20 -1.25 -11.65 21.81
C ASP A 20 -0.87 -12.42 20.53
N ASN A 21 -1.82 -13.12 19.91
CA ASN A 21 -1.62 -14.00 18.76
C ASN A 21 -2.46 -13.62 17.52
N ILE A 22 -3.05 -12.42 17.52
CA ILE A 22 -3.88 -11.93 16.42
C ILE A 22 -3.30 -10.61 15.92
N TYR A 23 -3.07 -10.52 14.61
CA TYR A 23 -2.56 -9.33 13.93
C TYR A 23 -3.61 -8.76 12.98
N ALA A 24 -3.55 -7.44 12.75
CA ALA A 24 -4.40 -6.76 11.76
C ALA A 24 -3.54 -5.94 10.79
N VAL A 25 -3.93 -5.92 9.51
CA VAL A 25 -3.15 -5.36 8.40
C VAL A 25 -4.07 -4.54 7.49
N GLY A 26 -3.53 -3.46 6.91
CA GLY A 26 -4.27 -2.57 5.99
C GLY A 26 -5.29 -1.67 6.66
N ASP A 27 -6.32 -1.29 5.90
CA ASP A 27 -7.27 -0.22 6.26
C ASP A 27 -8.12 -0.51 7.48
N VAL A 28 -8.21 -1.78 7.88
CA VAL A 28 -8.96 -2.21 9.06
C VAL A 28 -8.29 -1.79 10.38
N THR A 29 -7.03 -1.36 10.38
CA THR A 29 -6.28 -1.03 11.60
C THR A 29 -6.57 0.38 12.11
N SER A 30 -6.50 0.56 13.43
CA SER A 30 -6.59 1.88 14.09
C SER A 30 -5.32 2.72 14.00
N VAL A 31 -4.33 2.33 13.19
CA VAL A 31 -3.10 3.11 12.99
C VAL A 31 -3.46 4.46 12.40
N GLU A 32 -3.00 5.54 13.05
CA GLU A 32 -3.19 6.92 12.62
C GLU A 32 -2.21 7.26 11.49
N GLU A 33 -2.64 6.94 10.28
CA GLU A 33 -1.90 7.19 9.04
C GLU A 33 -2.87 7.28 7.86
N GLU A 34 -2.38 7.81 6.74
CA GLU A 34 -3.15 7.81 5.49
C GLU A 34 -3.31 6.38 4.96
N LYS A 35 -4.54 5.97 4.68
CA LYS A 35 -4.85 4.63 4.17
C LYS A 35 -4.60 4.59 2.66
N THR A 36 -3.40 4.16 2.28
CA THR A 36 -2.95 4.12 0.88
C THR A 36 -2.70 2.68 0.41
N PRO A 37 -2.65 2.41 -0.91
CA PRO A 37 -2.38 1.07 -1.42
C PRO A 37 -1.03 0.47 -0.99
N CYS A 38 -0.07 1.27 -0.48
CA CYS A 38 1.21 0.75 0.00
C CYS A 38 1.20 0.40 1.50
N THR A 39 0.31 0.97 2.32
CA THR A 39 0.28 0.68 3.76
C THR A 39 0.09 -0.80 4.08
N PRO A 40 -0.78 -1.58 3.39
CA PRO A 40 -0.95 -2.99 3.71
C PRO A 40 0.33 -3.80 3.47
N ASN A 41 1.13 -3.42 2.47
CA ASN A 41 2.40 -4.10 2.18
C ASN A 41 3.44 -3.83 3.27
N GLU A 42 3.54 -2.59 3.78
CA GLU A 42 4.45 -2.28 4.88
C GLU A 42 4.00 -2.91 6.20
N HIS A 43 2.69 -2.93 6.47
CA HIS A 43 2.11 -3.68 7.59
C HIS A 43 2.48 -5.17 7.49
N ALA A 44 2.30 -5.78 6.32
CA ALA A 44 2.60 -7.20 6.11
C ALA A 44 4.09 -7.53 6.34
N LYS A 45 5.01 -6.62 5.98
CA LYS A 45 6.45 -6.80 6.25
C LYS A 45 6.74 -6.86 7.76
N VAL A 46 6.17 -5.93 8.53
CA VAL A 46 6.35 -5.89 10.00
C VAL A 46 5.68 -7.08 10.67
N VAL A 47 4.44 -7.41 10.30
CA VAL A 47 3.74 -8.59 10.83
C VAL A 47 4.50 -9.87 10.54
N LYS A 48 5.02 -10.05 9.32
CA LYS A 48 5.85 -11.22 8.98
C LYS A 48 7.09 -11.29 9.87
N ALA A 49 7.80 -10.18 10.07
CA ALA A 49 8.99 -10.15 10.92
C ALA A 49 8.65 -10.48 12.38
N ASN A 50 7.54 -9.93 12.89
CA ASN A 50 7.09 -10.15 14.27
C ASN A 50 6.62 -11.59 14.50
N LEU A 51 5.89 -12.20 13.56
CA LEU A 51 5.53 -13.62 13.64
C LEU A 51 6.77 -14.52 13.74
N ILE A 52 7.80 -14.26 12.92
CA ILE A 52 9.07 -15.00 12.99
C ILE A 52 9.76 -14.74 14.33
N ALA A 53 9.76 -13.50 14.83
CA ALA A 53 10.35 -13.15 16.12
C ALA A 53 9.65 -13.88 17.28
N GLU A 54 8.32 -13.94 17.30
CA GLU A 54 7.54 -14.66 18.31
C GLU A 54 7.87 -16.15 18.32
N CYS A 55 7.94 -16.80 17.15
CA CYS A 55 8.35 -18.20 17.06
C CYS A 55 9.75 -18.47 17.64
N ASN A 56 10.63 -17.48 17.63
CA ASN A 56 12.01 -17.57 18.12
C ASN A 56 12.23 -16.94 19.49
N ASN A 57 11.17 -16.49 20.18
CA ASN A 57 11.26 -15.72 21.44
C ASN A 57 12.19 -14.50 21.34
N ALA A 58 12.19 -13.82 20.20
CA ALA A 58 12.99 -12.64 19.93
C ALA A 58 12.18 -11.34 20.12
N THR A 59 12.87 -10.21 20.13
CA THR A 59 12.26 -8.87 20.27
C THR A 59 11.40 -8.52 19.05
N LEU A 60 10.19 -8.01 19.31
CA LEU A 60 9.29 -7.52 18.27
C LEU A 60 9.74 -6.16 17.71
N THR A 61 9.45 -5.93 16.43
CA THR A 61 9.70 -4.67 15.73
C THR A 61 8.43 -3.84 15.70
N ALA A 62 8.51 -2.62 16.25
CA ALA A 62 7.41 -1.67 16.20
C ALA A 62 7.20 -1.15 14.77
N TYR A 63 5.94 -1.05 14.35
CA TYR A 63 5.54 -0.42 13.11
C TYR A 63 5.72 1.10 13.17
N LYS A 64 6.07 1.69 12.03
CA LYS A 64 6.14 3.14 11.85
C LYS A 64 5.32 3.51 10.63
N ALA A 65 4.40 4.46 10.83
CA ALA A 65 3.56 4.98 9.77
C ALA A 65 4.40 5.45 8.57
N VAL A 66 3.94 5.10 7.38
CA VAL A 66 4.60 5.49 6.13
C VAL A 66 4.37 6.95 5.81
N MET A 67 5.28 7.51 5.02
CA MET A 67 5.14 8.85 4.48
C MET A 67 3.89 8.97 3.61
N GLU A 68 3.11 10.04 3.82
CA GLU A 68 1.92 10.36 3.01
C GLU A 68 2.33 10.78 1.60
N VAL A 69 1.92 9.98 0.59
CA VAL A 69 2.17 10.24 -0.83
C VAL A 69 0.90 9.99 -1.63
N VAL A 70 0.36 11.04 -2.23
CA VAL A 70 -0.80 10.97 -3.12
C VAL A 70 -0.38 11.41 -4.52
N LEU A 71 -0.46 10.49 -5.48
CA LEU A 71 -0.14 10.75 -6.89
C LEU A 71 -1.38 10.46 -7.74
N VAL A 72 -1.93 11.48 -8.40
CA VAL A 72 -3.12 11.34 -9.24
C VAL A 72 -2.76 11.72 -10.67
N SER A 73 -2.64 10.72 -11.54
CA SER A 73 -2.33 10.94 -12.96
C SER A 73 -3.57 11.25 -13.79
N VAL A 74 -3.38 12.12 -14.78
CA VAL A 74 -4.33 12.44 -15.84
C VAL A 74 -3.64 12.08 -17.16
N GLY A 75 -3.83 10.84 -17.60
CA GLY A 75 -3.10 10.29 -18.75
C GLY A 75 -1.63 9.97 -18.42
N SER A 76 -0.79 9.84 -19.44
CA SER A 76 0.64 9.53 -19.29
C SER A 76 1.50 10.75 -18.96
N GLU A 77 1.03 11.95 -19.33
CA GLU A 77 1.84 13.16 -19.33
C GLU A 77 1.46 14.20 -18.27
N ALA A 78 0.31 14.05 -17.60
CA ALA A 78 -0.22 15.03 -16.65
C ALA A 78 -0.67 14.39 -15.33
N GLY A 79 -0.87 15.23 -14.31
CA GLY A 79 -1.25 14.80 -12.98
C GLY A 79 -0.90 15.82 -11.90
N VAL A 80 -1.24 15.48 -10.66
CA VAL A 80 -0.92 16.23 -9.46
C VAL A 80 -0.35 15.31 -8.39
N SER A 81 0.67 15.80 -7.70
CA SER A 81 1.38 15.07 -6.65
C SER A 81 1.32 15.88 -5.36
N GLN A 82 0.94 15.22 -4.27
CA GLN A 82 1.00 15.72 -2.91
C GLN A 82 1.89 14.79 -2.08
N ILE A 83 2.88 15.35 -1.38
CA ILE A 83 3.79 14.60 -0.52
C ILE A 83 3.88 15.35 0.80
N CYS A 84 3.52 14.69 1.91
CA CYS A 84 3.48 15.29 3.25
C CYS A 84 2.73 16.64 3.28
N GLY A 85 1.53 16.70 2.70
CA GLY A 85 0.72 17.93 2.63
C GLY A 85 1.20 19.01 1.64
N MET A 86 2.37 18.86 0.99
CA MET A 86 2.89 19.83 0.02
C MET A 86 2.60 19.40 -1.43
N GLN A 87 2.19 20.34 -2.27
CA GLN A 87 1.91 20.10 -3.70
C GLN A 87 3.18 20.26 -4.55
N PHE A 88 3.53 19.22 -5.32
CA PHE A 88 4.73 19.18 -6.18
C PHE A 88 4.41 19.18 -7.68
N GLY A 89 3.15 19.44 -8.05
CA GLY A 89 2.71 19.45 -9.44
C GLY A 89 2.81 18.08 -10.11
N ASN A 90 3.10 18.08 -11.41
CA ASN A 90 2.97 16.89 -12.25
C ASN A 90 4.21 15.97 -12.25
N PHE A 91 5.41 16.51 -12.01
CA PHE A 91 6.66 15.77 -12.26
C PHE A 91 6.75 14.42 -11.51
N PRO A 92 6.48 14.34 -10.19
CA PRO A 92 6.51 13.06 -9.49
C PRO A 92 5.48 12.05 -10.02
N THR A 93 4.26 12.51 -10.28
CA THR A 93 3.17 11.67 -10.82
C THR A 93 3.50 11.16 -12.22
N LYS A 94 4.04 12.00 -13.11
CA LYS A 94 4.46 11.58 -14.45
C LYS A 94 5.54 10.51 -14.40
N MET A 95 6.53 10.66 -13.52
CA MET A 95 7.62 9.70 -13.38
C MET A 95 7.15 8.36 -12.82
N ALA A 96 6.25 8.37 -11.83
CA ALA A 96 5.76 7.15 -11.18
C ALA A 96 4.65 6.45 -11.97
N LYS A 97 3.63 7.19 -12.41
CA LYS A 97 2.39 6.62 -12.99
C LYS A 97 2.23 6.85 -14.49
N GLY A 98 3.07 7.69 -15.11
CA GLY A 98 2.90 8.12 -16.50
C GLY A 98 3.12 7.02 -17.54
N LYS A 99 3.93 6.00 -17.24
CA LYS A 99 4.22 4.91 -18.20
C LYS A 99 3.07 3.92 -18.30
N ASP A 100 2.79 3.21 -17.22
CA ASP A 100 1.85 2.08 -17.21
C ASP A 100 1.00 2.02 -15.93
N ARG A 101 0.97 3.13 -15.16
CA ARG A 101 0.23 3.25 -13.90
C ARG A 101 0.55 2.13 -12.89
N ASN A 102 1.82 1.73 -12.82
CA ASN A 102 2.37 0.66 -11.97
C ASN A 102 2.01 -0.77 -12.39
N SER A 103 1.41 -0.97 -13.58
CA SER A 103 1.03 -2.31 -14.03
C SER A 103 2.23 -3.26 -14.08
N SER A 104 3.35 -2.87 -14.69
CA SER A 104 4.55 -3.71 -14.76
C SER A 104 5.06 -4.16 -13.39
N SER A 105 5.01 -3.28 -12.37
CA SER A 105 5.38 -3.62 -11.00
C SER A 105 4.46 -4.71 -10.45
N THR A 106 3.15 -4.53 -10.53
CA THR A 106 2.18 -5.53 -10.03
C THR A 106 2.34 -6.88 -10.71
N TRP A 107 2.53 -6.90 -12.04
CA TRP A 107 2.77 -8.15 -12.76
C TRP A 107 4.07 -8.82 -12.32
N THR A 108 5.14 -8.05 -12.16
CA THR A 108 6.44 -8.56 -11.68
C THR A 108 6.34 -9.11 -10.26
N ASP A 109 5.65 -8.42 -9.36
CA ASP A 109 5.43 -8.85 -7.97
C ASP A 109 4.63 -10.16 -7.89
N LEU A 110 3.74 -10.40 -8.87
CA LEU A 110 2.99 -11.65 -9.01
C LEU A 110 3.77 -12.76 -9.75
N GLY A 111 5.01 -12.49 -10.18
CA GLY A 111 5.81 -13.43 -10.98
C GLY A 111 5.28 -13.62 -12.41
N LEU A 112 4.54 -12.66 -12.94
CA LEU A 112 3.91 -12.69 -14.26
C LEU A 112 4.63 -11.75 -15.24
N GLN A 113 4.52 -12.04 -16.54
CA GLN A 113 4.96 -11.12 -17.59
C GLN A 113 3.83 -10.19 -18.00
N LEU A 114 4.10 -8.89 -18.08
CA LEU A 114 3.13 -7.91 -18.55
C LEU A 114 2.68 -8.27 -19.99
N PRO A 115 1.36 -8.39 -20.26
CA PRO A 115 0.87 -8.74 -21.58
C PRO A 115 1.25 -7.66 -22.59
N ALA A 116 1.66 -8.08 -23.79
CA ALA A 116 1.91 -7.16 -24.89
C ALA A 116 0.60 -6.43 -25.24
N ILE A 117 0.60 -5.10 -25.13
CA ILE A 117 -0.53 -4.28 -25.56
C ILE A 117 -0.49 -4.24 -27.09
N THR A 118 -1.20 -5.15 -27.75
CA THR A 118 -1.49 -5.02 -29.18
C THR A 118 -2.72 -4.12 -29.36
N PRO A 119 -2.72 -3.19 -30.34
CA PRO A 119 -3.84 -2.29 -30.59
C PRO A 119 -5.19 -2.99 -30.79
N GLU A 120 -5.19 -4.26 -31.19
CA GLU A 120 -6.39 -5.08 -31.41
C GLU A 120 -7.13 -5.42 -30.11
N VAL A 121 -6.44 -5.50 -28.96
CA VAL A 121 -7.06 -5.89 -27.69
C VAL A 121 -7.80 -4.72 -27.02
N CYS A 122 -7.42 -3.47 -27.33
CA CYS A 122 -8.05 -2.27 -26.76
C CYS A 122 -9.19 -1.71 -27.64
N GLN A 123 -9.33 -2.17 -28.88
CA GLN A 123 -10.50 -1.88 -29.69
C GLN A 123 -11.60 -2.83 -29.23
N GLY A 124 -12.34 -2.43 -28.20
CA GLY A 124 -13.61 -3.07 -27.87
C GLY A 124 -14.40 -3.27 -29.16
N SER A 125 -14.98 -4.47 -29.32
CA SER A 125 -15.75 -4.83 -30.51
C SER A 125 -16.60 -3.65 -30.93
N LYS A 126 -16.34 -3.12 -32.12
CA LYS A 126 -17.21 -2.14 -32.76
C LYS A 126 -18.57 -2.81 -32.89
N VAL A 127 -19.49 -2.48 -31.99
CA VAL A 127 -20.93 -2.66 -32.18
C VAL A 127 -21.46 -1.61 -33.13
#